data_AF-A0AA42J8D8-F1
#
_entry.id   AF-A0AA42J8D8-F1
#
_cell.length_a   1.000
_cell.length_b   1.000
_cell.length_c   1.000
_cell.angle_alpha   90.00
_cell.angle_beta   90.00
_cell.angle_gamma   90.00
#
_symmetry.space_group_name_H-M   'P 1'
#
loop_
_entity.id
_entity.type
_entity.pdbx_description
1 polymer ?
#
loop_
_entity_poly.entity_id
_entity_poly.type
_entity_poly.pdbx_seq_one_letter_code
_entity_poly.pdbx_strand_id
1 'polypeptide(L)' 'MDPAIAYIRSTKGLAVKVAKALGIGRQAVYQWRRVPPERVLTVSEVTGLPPHQIRPDLYPVPARAAS' A
#
# COMPACT_ATOMS: atom_id res chain seq x y z
N MET A 1 -6.77 2.85 -12.41
CA MET A 1 -6.62 3.08 -10.95
C MET A 1 -5.46 2.24 -10.48
N ASP A 2 -4.58 2.76 -9.62
CA ASP A 2 -3.47 1.98 -9.06
C ASP A 2 -4.01 0.73 -8.32
N PRO A 3 -3.50 -0.49 -8.60
CA PRO A 3 -4.06 -1.72 -8.05
C PRO A 3 -4.09 -1.77 -6.52
N ALA A 4 -3.06 -1.25 -5.85
CA ALA A 4 -3.01 -1.22 -4.39
C ALA A 4 -4.07 -0.26 -3.83
N ILE A 5 -4.27 0.90 -4.46
CA ILE A 5 -5.33 1.85 -4.08
C ILE A 5 -6.72 1.24 -4.31
N ALA A 6 -6.92 0.53 -5.42
CA ALA A 6 -8.17 -0.17 -5.70
C ALA A 6 -8.47 -1.20 -4.61
N TYR A 7 -7.49 -2.02 -4.23
CA TYR A 7 -7.60 -3.01 -3.16
C TYR A 7 -7.92 -2.39 -1.79
N ILE A 8 -7.24 -1.31 -1.42
CA ILE A 8 -7.48 -0.59 -0.16
C ILE A 8 -8.91 -0.03 -0.08
N ARG A 9 -9.45 0.44 -1.22
CA ARG A 9 -10.78 1.08 -1.28
C ARG A 9 -11.92 0.07 -1.43
N SER A 10 -11.70 -1.08 -2.07
CA SER A 10 -12.71 -2.13 -2.21
C SER A 10 -12.83 -3.00 -0.97
N THR A 11 -11.76 -3.12 -0.18
CA THR A 11 -11.76 -3.94 1.03
C THR A 11 -12.37 -3.18 2.21
N LYS A 12 -13.48 -3.70 2.74
CA LYS A 12 -14.23 -3.07 3.84
C LYS A 12 -13.31 -2.80 5.05
N GLY A 13 -13.22 -1.53 5.44
CA GLY A 13 -12.46 -1.08 6.61
C GLY A 13 -10.95 -0.98 6.41
N LEU A 14 -10.39 -1.39 5.27
CA LEU A 14 -8.94 -1.38 5.07
C LEU A 14 -8.37 0.04 5.00
N ALA A 15 -9.04 0.96 4.32
CA ALA A 15 -8.68 2.38 4.32
C ALA A 15 -8.67 3.01 5.73
N VAL A 16 -9.55 2.54 6.64
CA VAL A 16 -9.58 2.98 8.05
C VAL A 16 -8.34 2.47 8.79
N LYS A 17 -8.00 1.19 8.61
CA LYS A 17 -6.82 0.57 9.23
C LYS A 17 -5.53 1.25 8.78
N VAL A 18 -5.39 1.51 7.48
CA VAL A 18 -4.25 2.23 6.90
C VAL A 18 -4.14 3.64 7.49
N ALA A 19 -5.27 4.38 7.53
CA ALA A 19 -5.28 5.73 8.09
C ALA A 19 -4.87 5.75 9.58
N LYS A 20 -5.37 4.79 10.38
CA LYS A 20 -5.03 4.64 11.79
C LYS A 20 -3.55 4.32 11.99
N ALA A 21 -3.00 3.39 11.22
CA ALA A 21 -1.59 3.00 11.30
C ALA A 21 -0.63 4.16 10.98
N LEU A 22 -1.06 5.07 10.10
CA LEU A 22 -0.26 6.22 9.67
C LEU A 22 -0.53 7.51 10.47
N GLY A 23 -1.48 7.49 11.42
CA GLY A 23 -1.87 8.69 12.16
C GLY A 23 -2.50 9.80 11.29
N ILE A 24 -3.12 9.44 10.16
CA ILE A 24 -3.73 10.41 9.22
C ILE A 24 -5.25 10.26 9.15
N GLY A 25 -5.91 11.27 8.60
CA GLY A 25 -7.34 11.19 8.31
C GLY A 25 -7.64 10.20 7.17
N ARG A 26 -8.77 9.47 7.27
CA ARG A 26 -9.22 8.54 6.21
C ARG A 26 -9.28 9.20 4.84
N GLN A 27 -9.73 10.45 4.78
CA GLN A 27 -9.85 11.20 3.54
C GLN A 27 -8.50 11.36 2.83
N ALA A 28 -7.38 11.45 3.56
CA ALA A 28 -6.04 11.49 2.96
C ALA A 28 -5.73 10.19 2.18
N VAL A 29 -6.14 9.02 2.71
CA VAL A 29 -6.00 7.73 1.99
C VAL A 29 -6.85 7.71 0.71
N TYR A 30 -8.06 8.27 0.74
CA TYR A 30 -8.94 8.34 -0.43
C TYR A 30 -8.44 9.29 -1.53
N GLN A 31 -7.60 10.28 -1.17
CA GLN A 31 -6.99 11.21 -2.12
C GLN A 31 -5.76 10.64 -2.83
N TRP A 32 -5.23 9.50 -2.38
CA TRP A 32 -4.09 8.89 -3.03
C TRP A 32 -4.47 8.38 -4.42
N ARG A 33 -3.72 8.81 -5.43
CA ARG A 33 -3.72 8.17 -6.75
C ARG A 33 -2.87 6.90 -6.76
N ARG A 34 -1.86 6.85 -5.88
CA ARG A 34 -0.90 5.77 -5.64
C ARG A 34 -0.35 5.92 -4.21
N VAL A 35 0.13 4.84 -3.60
CA VAL A 35 0.71 4.87 -2.25
C VAL A 35 2.00 5.72 -2.22
N PRO A 36 2.11 6.72 -1.32
CA PRO A 36 3.33 7.52 -1.17
C PRO A 36 4.56 6.65 -0.83
N PRO A 37 5.76 6.95 -1.37
CA PRO A 37 6.98 6.15 -1.15
C PRO A 37 7.26 5.82 0.32
N GLU A 38 7.18 6.84 1.17
CA GLU A 38 7.44 6.77 2.61
C GLU A 38 6.41 5.91 3.38
N ARG A 39 5.26 5.60 2.77
CA ARG A 39 4.15 4.86 3.41
C ARG A 39 4.05 3.42 2.95
N VAL A 40 4.89 3.00 2.00
CA VAL A 40 4.80 1.67 1.37
C VAL A 40 4.95 0.55 2.40
N LEU A 41 5.91 0.65 3.31
CA LEU A 41 6.17 -0.38 4.30
C LEU A 41 4.99 -0.52 5.28
N THR A 42 4.49 0.57 5.85
CA THR A 42 3.30 0.54 6.72
C THR A 42 2.07 0.02 6.00
N VAL A 43 1.87 0.41 4.73
CA VAL A 43 0.77 -0.14 3.93
C VAL A 43 0.97 -1.64 3.68
N SER A 44 2.20 -2.09 3.42
CA SER A 44 2.54 -3.51 3.26
C SER A 44 2.17 -4.32 4.50
N GLU A 45 2.55 -3.83 5.68
CA GLU A 45 2.22 -4.47 6.96
C GLU A 45 0.71 -4.57 7.19
N VAL A 46 -0.04 -3.50 6.92
CA VAL A 46 -1.49 -3.45 7.16
C VAL A 46 -2.27 -4.27 6.13
N THR A 47 -1.82 -4.31 4.88
CA THR A 47 -2.52 -4.96 3.77
C THR A 47 -2.09 -6.40 3.54
N GLY A 48 -0.91 -6.79 4.02
CA GLY A 48 -0.26 -8.06 3.70
C GLY A 48 0.30 -8.13 2.27
N LEU A 49 0.16 -7.06 1.47
CA LEU A 49 0.73 -7.01 0.13
C LEU A 49 2.22 -6.73 0.22
N PRO A 50 3.08 -7.45 -0.53
CA PRO A 50 4.51 -7.16 -0.52
C PRO A 50 4.79 -5.79 -1.19
N PRO A 51 5.86 -5.07 -0.82
CA PRO A 51 6.16 -3.73 -1.34
C PRO A 51 6.23 -3.66 -2.86
N HIS A 52 6.70 -4.71 -3.53
CA HIS A 52 6.78 -4.78 -4.99
C HIS A 52 5.41 -4.86 -5.69
N GLN A 53 4.35 -5.26 -4.99
CA GLN A 53 2.98 -5.18 -5.51
C GLN A 53 2.35 -3.79 -5.27
N ILE A 54 2.84 -3.05 -4.27
CA ILE A 54 2.33 -1.71 -3.92
C ILE A 54 3.03 -0.63 -4.76
N ARG A 55 4.36 -0.70 -4.87
CA ARG A 55 5.21 0.23 -5.62
C ARG A 55 6.30 -0.56 -6.37
N PRO A 56 5.96 -1.26 -7.47
CA PRO A 56 6.96 -1.97 -8.28
C PRO A 56 8.06 -1.06 -8.83
N ASP A 57 7.77 0.23 -8.98
CA ASP A 57 8.72 1.26 -9.41
C ASP A 57 9.77 1.62 -8.35
N LEU A 58 9.53 1.29 -7.08
CA LEU A 58 10.47 1.49 -5.97
C LEU A 58 11.03 0.17 -5.43
N TYR A 59 10.23 -0.88 -5.46
CA TYR A 59 10.56 -2.20 -4.94
C TYR A 59 10.42 -3.18 -6.11
N PRO A 60 11.47 -3.42 -6.91
CA PRO A 60 11.43 -4.46 -7.92
C PRO A 60 11.21 -5.83 -7.26
N VAL A 61 10.58 -6.76 -7.98
CA VAL A 61 10.43 -8.14 -7.50
C VAL A 61 11.83 -8.67 -7.17
N PRO A 62 12.07 -9.18 -5.96
CA PRO A 62 13.36 -9.76 -5.64
C PRO A 62 13.62 -10.86 -6.66
N ALA A 63 14.67 -10.68 -7.48
CA ALA A 63 15.14 -11.74 -8.34
C ALA A 63 15.41 -12.91 -7.41
N ARG A 64 14.68 -14.02 -7.59
CA ARG A 64 14.90 -15.23 -6.82
C ARG A 64 16.36 -15.58 -7.05
N ALA A 65 17.21 -15.36 -6.05
CA ALA A 65 18.60 -15.79 -6.12
C ALA A 65 18.53 -17.29 -6.39
N ALA A 66 18.95 -17.69 -7.59
CA ALA A 66 19.09 -19.09 -7.94
C ALA A 66 20.05 -19.68 -6.92
N SER A 67 19.51 -20.56 -6.07
CA SER A 67 20.30 -21.47 -5.24
C SER A 67 20.78 -22.62 -6.11
#